data_AF-A0A1H0B2L3-F1
#
_entry.id   AF-A0A1H0B2L3-F1
#
_cell.length_a   1.000
_cell.length_b   1.000
_cell.length_c   1.000
_cell.angle_alpha   90.00
_cell.angle_beta   90.00
_cell.angle_gamma   90.00
#
_symmetry.space_group_name_H-M   'P 1'
#
loop_
_entity.id
_entity.type
_entity.pdbx_description
1 polymer ?
#
loop_
_entity_poly.entity_id
_entity_poly.type
_entity_poly.pdbx_seq_one_letter_code
_entity_poly.pdbx_strand_id
1 'polypeptide(L)'
;MVINSIINNIEVYLQVLTVLILLGGFIVGIQQLKVLITQIRNQYEWNMREFALSYSLTKNERLREARINLDNAFGILAKRKESLTLKEIEDVIQKKPAIYTDIIYLLAHWENMALAIHAKIADENVAFEMVAGMVISYVRVFRNFIDSRREINPRAYDYLLNLANRWENRLHRLKKPAFLDLRNV
;
A
#
# COMPACT_ATOMS: atom_id res chain seq x y z
N MET A 1 7.56 23.71 -73.58
CA MET A 1 7.30 22.31 -73.13
C MET A 1 8.29 21.86 -72.06
N VAL A 2 9.60 22.09 -72.22
CA VAL A 2 10.63 21.69 -71.24
C VAL A 2 10.47 22.34 -69.84
N ILE A 3 10.15 23.63 -69.77
CA ILE A 3 10.01 24.35 -68.48
C ILE A 3 8.88 23.75 -67.62
N ASN A 4 7.73 23.45 -68.21
CA ASN A 4 6.60 22.84 -67.48
C ASN A 4 6.95 21.43 -66.96
N SER A 5 7.76 20.68 -67.71
CA SER A 5 8.24 19.37 -67.24
C SER A 5 9.17 19.49 -66.03
N ILE A 6 10.01 20.52 -65.98
CA ILE A 6 10.91 20.77 -64.85
C ILE A 6 10.12 21.18 -63.60
N ILE A 7 9.14 22.07 -63.76
CA ILE A 7 8.28 22.54 -62.65
C ILE A 7 7.50 21.36 -62.04
N ASN A 8 6.88 20.52 -62.86
CA ASN A 8 6.13 19.36 -62.40
C ASN A 8 7.03 18.37 -61.61
N ASN A 9 8.26 18.16 -62.05
CA ASN A 9 9.19 17.30 -61.33
C ASN A 9 9.54 17.87 -59.95
N ILE A 10 9.76 19.18 -59.84
CA ILE A 10 10.04 19.86 -58.56
C ILE A 10 8.87 19.72 -57.59
N GLU A 11 7.62 19.90 -58.05
CA GLU A 11 6.43 19.73 -57.21
C GLU A 11 6.31 18.31 -56.66
N VAL A 12 6.57 17.30 -57.49
CA VAL A 12 6.56 15.89 -57.05
C VAL A 12 7.63 15.64 -55.99
N TYR A 13 8.86 16.18 -56.16
CA TYR A 13 9.91 16.04 -55.15
C TYR A 13 9.53 16.69 -53.80
N LEU A 14 8.91 17.87 -53.83
CA LEU A 14 8.44 18.54 -52.62
C LEU A 14 7.34 17.74 -51.92
N GLN A 15 6.37 17.19 -52.67
CA GLN A 15 5.31 16.36 -52.10
C GLN A 15 5.87 15.10 -51.44
N VAL A 16 6.80 14.40 -52.10
CA VAL A 16 7.46 13.22 -51.53
C VAL A 16 8.20 13.59 -50.24
N LEU A 17 8.93 14.70 -50.22
CA LEU A 17 9.62 15.19 -49.03
C LEU A 17 8.64 15.48 -47.89
N THR A 18 7.51 16.15 -48.17
CA THR A 18 6.48 16.42 -47.16
C THR A 18 5.91 15.12 -46.58
N VAL A 19 5.61 14.12 -47.42
CA VAL A 19 5.12 12.81 -46.95
C VAL A 19 6.15 12.12 -46.06
N LEU A 20 7.43 12.15 -46.43
CA LEU A 20 8.50 11.58 -45.62
C LEU A 20 8.63 12.27 -44.26
N ILE A 21 8.53 13.62 -44.22
CA ILE A 21 8.55 14.39 -42.97
C ILE A 21 7.34 14.03 -42.10
N LEU A 22 6.15 13.91 -42.68
CA LEU A 22 4.93 13.53 -41.96
C LEU A 22 5.03 12.12 -41.38
N LEU A 23 5.54 11.16 -42.15
CA LEU A 23 5.79 9.78 -41.68
C LEU A 23 6.83 9.77 -40.56
N GLY A 24 7.91 10.53 -40.70
CA GLY A 24 8.92 10.68 -39.66
C GLY A 24 8.34 11.26 -38.37
N GLY A 25 7.56 12.33 -38.47
CA GLY A 25 6.86 12.95 -37.34
C GLY A 25 5.88 12.00 -36.67
N PHE A 26 5.13 11.22 -37.44
CA PHE A 26 4.20 10.21 -36.93
C PHE A 26 4.92 9.11 -36.12
N ILE A 27 6.04 8.60 -36.63
CA ILE A 27 6.85 7.60 -35.93
C ILE A 27 7.39 8.16 -34.62
N VAL A 28 7.96 9.37 -34.64
CA VAL A 28 8.46 10.04 -33.43
C VAL A 28 7.34 10.27 -32.43
N GLY A 29 6.15 10.69 -32.88
CA GLY A 29 4.97 10.89 -32.03
C GLY A 29 4.55 9.60 -31.30
N ILE A 30 4.54 8.46 -32.00
CA ILE A 30 4.24 7.15 -31.37
C ILE A 30 5.31 6.80 -30.33
N GLN A 31 6.59 7.03 -30.63
CA GLN A 31 7.67 6.76 -29.68
C GLN A 31 7.57 7.63 -28.42
N GLN A 32 7.33 8.93 -28.58
CA GLN A 32 7.12 9.86 -27.47
C GLN A 32 5.93 9.45 -26.60
N LEU A 33 4.82 9.03 -27.21
CA LEU A 33 3.64 8.55 -26.47
C LEU A 33 3.96 7.30 -25.64
N LYS A 34 4.72 6.34 -26.19
CA LYS A 34 5.15 5.15 -25.45
C LYS A 34 6.03 5.49 -24.25
N VAL A 35 6.96 6.42 -24.41
CA VAL A 35 7.82 6.91 -23.32
C VAL A 35 6.98 7.59 -22.24
N LEU A 36 6.03 8.46 -22.62
CA LEU A 36 5.16 9.16 -21.68
C LEU A 36 4.29 8.19 -20.87
N ILE A 37 3.69 7.19 -21.51
CA ILE A 37 2.90 6.16 -20.82
C ILE A 37 3.77 5.42 -19.80
N THR A 38 5.02 5.11 -20.15
CA THR A 38 5.97 4.43 -19.27
C THR A 38 6.34 5.32 -18.08
N GLN A 39 6.60 6.60 -18.33
CA GLN A 39 6.92 7.58 -17.28
C GLN A 39 5.76 7.76 -16.30
N ILE A 40 4.52 7.87 -16.78
CA ILE A 40 3.33 7.98 -15.92
C ILE A 40 3.19 6.75 -15.03
N ARG A 41 3.39 5.54 -15.59
CA ARG A 41 3.34 4.30 -14.81
C ARG A 41 4.43 4.25 -13.74
N ASN A 42 5.67 4.56 -14.12
CA ASN A 42 6.79 4.57 -13.19
C ASN A 42 6.59 5.61 -12.07
N GLN A 43 6.07 6.79 -12.41
CA GLN A 43 5.76 7.82 -11.43
C GLN A 43 4.63 7.38 -10.49
N TYR A 44 3.59 6.74 -11.01
CA TYR A 44 2.51 6.20 -10.20
C TYR A 44 3.02 5.13 -9.22
N GLU A 45 3.82 4.18 -9.70
CA GLU A 45 4.44 3.16 -8.84
C GLU A 45 5.36 3.79 -7.78
N TRP A 46 6.17 4.78 -8.16
CA TRP A 46 7.01 5.52 -7.22
C TRP A 46 6.18 6.19 -6.14
N ASN A 47 5.11 6.89 -6.52
CA ASN A 47 4.21 7.57 -5.59
C ASN A 47 3.54 6.58 -4.63
N MET A 48 3.11 5.40 -5.11
CA MET A 48 2.54 4.36 -4.25
C MET A 48 3.53 3.85 -3.20
N ARG A 49 4.81 3.67 -3.58
CA ARG A 49 5.88 3.26 -2.67
C ARG A 49 6.19 4.36 -1.67
N GLU A 50 6.28 5.61 -2.10
CA GLU A 50 6.49 6.76 -1.23
C GLU A 50 5.35 6.93 -0.22
N PHE A 51 4.10 6.74 -0.67
CA PHE A 51 2.94 6.78 0.21
C PHE A 51 2.96 5.61 1.22
N ALA A 52 3.37 4.41 0.80
CA ALA A 52 3.57 3.30 1.74
C ALA A 52 4.64 3.63 2.81
N LEU A 53 5.72 4.33 2.44
CA LEU A 53 6.74 4.79 3.38
C LEU A 53 6.19 5.77 4.42
N SER A 54 5.07 6.47 4.17
CA SER A 54 4.44 7.38 5.14
C SER A 54 3.87 6.65 6.37
N TYR A 55 3.58 5.35 6.23
CA TYR A 55 3.14 4.47 7.31
C TYR A 55 4.32 3.85 8.08
N SER A 56 5.56 4.23 7.75
CA SER A 56 6.69 3.88 8.62
C SER A 56 6.49 4.49 10.00
N LEU A 57 6.74 3.69 11.03
CA LEU A 57 6.65 4.12 12.43
C LEU A 57 7.57 5.29 12.77
N THR A 58 8.58 5.54 11.93
CA THR A 58 9.55 6.62 12.10
C THR A 58 9.00 7.99 11.72
N LYS A 59 7.91 8.07 10.94
CA LYS A 59 7.37 9.34 10.44
C LYS A 59 6.23 9.93 11.27
N ASN A 60 5.63 9.16 12.19
CA ASN A 60 4.49 9.62 12.98
C ASN A 60 4.80 9.58 14.49
N GLU A 61 5.21 10.73 15.04
CA GLU A 61 5.56 10.88 16.47
C GLU A 61 4.41 10.46 17.39
N ARG A 62 3.20 10.91 17.09
CA ARG A 62 2.01 10.60 17.88
C ARG A 62 1.70 9.10 17.93
N LEU A 63 1.95 8.39 16.82
CA LEU A 63 1.79 6.94 16.75
C LEU A 63 2.85 6.23 17.58
N ARG A 64 4.09 6.73 17.55
CA ARG A 64 5.19 6.23 18.37
C ARG A 64 4.88 6.39 19.86
N GLU A 65 4.40 7.57 20.26
CA GLU A 65 3.97 7.84 21.64
C GLU A 65 2.80 6.95 22.06
N ALA A 66 1.75 6.84 21.23
CA ALA A 66 0.63 5.94 21.49
C ALA A 66 1.13 4.50 21.72
N ARG A 67 2.05 4.03 20.88
CA ARG A 67 2.64 2.70 21.02
C ARG A 67 3.35 2.51 22.36
N ILE A 68 4.19 3.48 22.74
CA ILE A 68 4.93 3.45 24.00
C ILE A 68 3.96 3.45 25.18
N ASN A 69 2.92 4.27 25.14
CA ASN A 69 1.90 4.33 26.19
C ASN A 69 1.14 3.00 26.32
N LEU A 70 0.79 2.38 25.19
CA LEU A 70 0.13 1.08 25.16
C LEU A 70 1.04 -0.03 25.69
N ASP A 71 2.32 -0.05 25.30
CA ASP A 71 3.30 -1.00 25.81
C ASP A 71 3.53 -0.80 27.33
N ASN A 72 3.52 0.44 27.82
CA ASN A 72 3.64 0.75 29.25
C ASN A 72 2.38 0.35 30.03
N ALA A 73 1.20 0.37 29.40
CA ALA A 73 -0.06 0.06 30.05
C ALA A 73 -0.36 -1.44 30.07
N PHE A 74 0.01 -2.17 29.02
CA PHE A 74 -0.33 -3.59 28.83
C PHE A 74 0.88 -4.53 28.80
N GLY A 75 2.09 -4.01 29.01
CA GLY A 75 3.35 -4.72 28.80
C GLY A 75 3.75 -4.73 27.31
N ILE A 76 4.89 -5.36 26.98
CA ILE A 76 5.40 -5.41 25.60
C ILE A 76 4.41 -6.16 24.69
N LEU A 77 3.56 -5.43 23.97
CA LEU A 77 2.44 -6.00 23.23
C LEU A 77 2.92 -6.92 22.10
N ALA A 78 4.06 -6.60 21.49
CA ALA A 78 4.66 -7.40 20.43
C ALA A 78 4.98 -8.86 20.86
N LYS A 79 5.18 -9.13 22.15
CA LYS A 79 5.49 -10.47 22.68
C LYS A 79 4.23 -11.26 23.06
N ARG A 80 3.07 -10.61 23.12
CA ARG A 80 1.83 -11.24 23.59
C ARG A 80 1.27 -12.17 22.51
N LYS A 81 0.94 -13.40 22.90
CA LYS A 81 0.32 -14.41 22.03
C LYS A 81 -1.20 -14.36 22.03
N GLU A 82 -1.78 -13.93 23.15
CA GLU A 82 -3.22 -13.92 23.39
C GLU A 82 -3.80 -12.51 23.29
N SER A 83 -5.07 -12.42 22.91
CA SER A 83 -5.83 -11.17 22.91
C SER A 83 -6.04 -10.66 24.34
N LEU A 84 -5.99 -9.34 24.52
CA LEU A 84 -6.48 -8.67 25.72
C LEU A 84 -7.99 -8.92 25.87
N THR A 85 -8.43 -9.29 27.06
CA THR A 85 -9.86 -9.32 27.39
C THR A 85 -10.42 -7.90 27.46
N LEU A 86 -11.73 -7.74 27.21
CA LEU A 86 -12.38 -6.42 27.33
C LEU A 86 -12.23 -5.84 28.74
N LYS A 87 -12.36 -6.69 29.77
CA LYS A 87 -12.21 -6.28 31.17
C LYS A 87 -10.83 -5.72 31.46
N GLU A 88 -9.74 -6.37 31.00
CA GLU A 88 -8.38 -5.85 31.15
C GLU A 88 -8.24 -4.46 30.50
N ILE A 89 -8.82 -4.27 29.31
CA ILE A 89 -8.78 -2.99 28.59
C ILE A 89 -9.55 -1.92 29.35
N GLU A 90 -10.76 -2.24 29.82
CA GLU A 90 -11.61 -1.33 30.59
C GLU A 90 -10.97 -0.93 31.92
N ASP A 91 -10.42 -1.89 32.68
CA ASP A 91 -9.73 -1.64 33.94
C ASP A 91 -8.55 -0.66 33.77
N VAL A 92 -7.82 -0.77 32.66
CA VAL A 92 -6.72 0.15 32.32
C VAL A 92 -7.25 1.51 31.88
N ILE A 93 -8.30 1.56 31.06
CA ILE A 93 -8.90 2.81 30.59
C ILE A 93 -9.49 3.60 31.75
N GLN A 94 -10.15 2.94 32.71
CA GLN A 94 -10.69 3.61 33.91
C GLN A 94 -9.58 4.30 34.71
N LYS A 95 -8.41 3.68 34.82
CA LYS A 95 -7.23 4.25 35.51
C LYS A 95 -6.51 5.31 34.69
N LYS A 96 -6.49 5.15 33.35
CA LYS A 96 -5.78 6.01 32.40
C LYS A 96 -6.64 6.23 31.16
N PRO A 97 -7.58 7.19 31.17
CA PRO A 97 -8.52 7.41 30.07
C PRO A 97 -7.86 7.68 28.71
N ALA A 98 -6.66 8.26 28.70
CA ALA A 98 -5.88 8.51 27.47
C ALA A 98 -5.56 7.22 26.68
N ILE A 99 -5.51 6.06 27.34
CA ILE A 99 -5.26 4.77 26.69
C ILE A 99 -6.34 4.43 25.67
N TYR A 100 -7.60 4.81 25.91
CA TYR A 100 -8.68 4.60 24.95
C TYR A 100 -8.38 5.33 23.62
N THR A 101 -7.97 6.59 23.72
CA THR A 101 -7.58 7.40 22.57
C THR A 101 -6.37 6.82 21.85
N ASP A 102 -5.39 6.29 22.59
CA ASP A 102 -4.21 5.65 22.01
C ASP A 102 -4.55 4.36 21.25
N ILE A 103 -5.45 3.52 21.79
CA ILE A 103 -5.96 2.31 21.10
C ILE A 103 -6.66 2.71 19.80
N ILE A 104 -7.58 3.67 19.85
CA ILE A 104 -8.31 4.14 18.66
C ILE A 104 -7.34 4.70 17.64
N TYR A 105 -6.42 5.56 18.05
CA TYR A 105 -5.47 6.20 17.15
C TYR A 105 -4.58 5.16 16.44
N LEU A 106 -4.05 4.18 17.18
CA LEU A 106 -3.26 3.08 16.62
C LEU A 106 -4.07 2.26 15.61
N LEU A 107 -5.27 1.83 15.96
CA LEU A 107 -6.10 1.00 15.08
C LEU A 107 -6.61 1.77 13.86
N ALA A 108 -6.98 3.05 14.03
CA ALA A 108 -7.39 3.92 12.94
C ALA A 108 -6.23 4.18 11.95
N HIS A 109 -5.01 4.33 12.46
CA HIS A 109 -3.82 4.45 11.60
C HIS A 109 -3.66 3.22 10.70
N TRP A 110 -3.76 2.01 11.27
CA TRP A 110 -3.65 0.78 10.49
C TRP A 110 -4.84 0.52 9.57
N GLU A 111 -6.05 0.88 9.98
CA GLU A 111 -7.23 0.83 9.10
C GLU A 111 -7.07 1.74 7.89
N ASN A 112 -6.58 2.97 8.09
CA ASN A 112 -6.32 3.90 6.98
C ASN A 112 -5.24 3.37 6.03
N MET A 113 -4.20 2.72 6.55
CA MET A 113 -3.21 2.03 5.72
C MET A 113 -3.85 0.89 4.91
N ALA A 114 -4.67 0.06 5.56
CA ALA A 114 -5.34 -1.06 4.90
C ALA A 114 -6.31 -0.59 3.81
N LEU A 115 -7.03 0.51 4.07
CA LEU A 115 -7.88 1.16 3.08
C LEU A 115 -7.06 1.73 1.91
N ALA A 116 -5.93 2.39 2.18
CA ALA A 116 -5.05 2.93 1.14
C ALA A 116 -4.46 1.81 0.25
N ILE A 117 -4.10 0.67 0.83
CA ILE A 117 -3.67 -0.52 0.09
C ILE A 117 -4.82 -1.06 -0.76
N HIS A 118 -6.01 -1.21 -0.18
CA HIS A 118 -7.19 -1.68 -0.90
C HIS A 118 -7.52 -0.79 -2.11
N ALA A 119 -7.41 0.53 -1.94
CA ALA A 119 -7.62 1.52 -2.99
C ALA A 119 -6.46 1.65 -3.99
N LYS A 120 -5.40 0.83 -3.87
CA LYS A 120 -4.16 0.89 -4.69
C LYS A 120 -3.45 2.24 -4.63
N ILE A 121 -3.59 2.96 -3.53
CA ILE A 121 -2.88 4.22 -3.25
C ILE A 121 -1.51 3.93 -2.60
N ALA A 122 -1.44 2.91 -1.74
CA ALA A 122 -0.21 2.46 -1.10
C ALA A 122 0.27 1.12 -1.70
N ASP A 123 1.58 0.96 -1.88
CA ASP A 123 2.19 -0.32 -2.25
C ASP A 123 2.14 -1.31 -1.08
N GLU A 124 1.38 -2.41 -1.26
CA GLU A 124 1.22 -3.45 -0.24
C GLU A 124 2.52 -4.18 0.09
N ASN A 125 3.41 -4.39 -0.90
CA ASN A 125 4.66 -5.13 -0.67
C ASN A 125 5.61 -4.30 0.19
N VAL A 126 5.73 -3.02 -0.09
CA VAL A 126 6.55 -2.11 0.73
C VAL A 126 5.99 -2.04 2.15
N ALA A 127 4.68 -1.85 2.30
CA ALA A 127 4.04 -1.83 3.63
C ALA A 127 4.21 -3.17 4.38
N PHE A 128 4.08 -4.30 3.67
CA PHE A 128 4.25 -5.63 4.25
C PHE A 128 5.64 -5.81 4.85
N GLU A 129 6.71 -5.53 4.09
CA GLU A 129 8.09 -5.67 4.58
C GLU A 129 8.38 -4.76 5.78
N MET A 130 7.74 -3.60 5.86
CA MET A 130 7.98 -2.64 6.92
C MET A 130 7.23 -2.94 8.22
N VAL A 131 5.94 -3.31 8.14
CA VAL A 131 5.06 -3.30 9.32
C VAL A 131 4.19 -4.54 9.50
N ALA A 132 4.29 -5.57 8.66
CA ALA A 132 3.37 -6.71 8.72
C ALA A 132 3.33 -7.40 10.09
N GLY A 133 4.50 -7.69 10.67
CA GLY A 133 4.56 -8.34 11.98
C GLY A 133 3.91 -7.51 13.09
N MET A 134 4.03 -6.19 13.01
CA MET A 134 3.45 -5.28 13.99
C MET A 134 1.92 -5.20 13.85
N VAL A 135 1.43 -5.03 12.62
CA VAL A 135 -0.01 -4.97 12.32
C VAL A 135 -0.71 -6.25 12.79
N ILE A 136 -0.18 -7.42 12.42
CA ILE A 136 -0.74 -8.71 12.82
C ILE A 136 -0.77 -8.83 14.35
N SER A 137 0.32 -8.47 15.01
CA SER A 137 0.40 -8.54 16.47
C SER A 137 -0.65 -7.64 17.14
N TYR A 138 -0.81 -6.39 16.70
CA TYR A 138 -1.81 -5.48 17.27
C TYR A 138 -3.24 -5.90 17.00
N VAL A 139 -3.54 -6.37 15.78
CA VAL A 139 -4.88 -6.90 15.47
C VAL A 139 -5.22 -8.08 16.36
N ARG A 140 -4.27 -8.98 16.61
CA ARG A 140 -4.45 -10.10 17.52
C ARG A 140 -4.63 -9.65 18.97
N VAL A 141 -3.77 -8.76 19.45
CA VAL A 141 -3.80 -8.26 20.83
C VAL A 141 -5.13 -7.54 21.13
N PHE A 142 -5.59 -6.67 20.23
CA PHE A 142 -6.81 -5.89 20.41
C PHE A 142 -8.05 -6.54 19.80
N ARG A 143 -8.03 -7.85 19.54
CA ARG A 143 -9.11 -8.54 18.83
C ARG A 143 -10.47 -8.34 19.50
N ASN A 144 -10.56 -8.54 20.81
CA ASN A 144 -11.81 -8.38 21.56
C ASN A 144 -12.33 -6.93 21.53
N PHE A 145 -11.44 -5.93 21.54
CA PHE A 145 -11.82 -4.53 21.39
C PHE A 145 -12.35 -4.24 19.98
N ILE A 146 -11.70 -4.78 18.94
CA ILE A 146 -12.19 -4.64 17.56
C ILE A 146 -13.57 -5.27 17.42
N ASP A 147 -13.77 -6.48 17.96
CA ASP A 147 -15.04 -7.20 17.87
C ASP A 147 -16.16 -6.44 18.60
N SER A 148 -15.91 -5.86 19.79
CA SER A 148 -16.92 -5.04 20.49
C SER A 148 -17.28 -3.76 19.73
N ARG A 149 -16.34 -3.16 19.00
CA ARG A 149 -16.64 -2.02 18.10
C ARG A 149 -17.46 -2.47 16.89
N ARG A 150 -17.29 -3.72 16.43
CA ARG A 150 -18.04 -4.30 15.32
C ARG A 150 -19.48 -4.64 15.67
N GLU A 151 -19.78 -4.94 16.93
CA GLU A 151 -21.16 -5.10 17.42
C GLU A 151 -21.99 -3.81 17.21
N ILE A 152 -21.35 -2.65 17.33
CA ILE A 152 -21.98 -1.34 17.12
C ILE A 152 -21.94 -0.93 15.64
N ASN A 153 -20.80 -1.15 14.98
CA ASN A 153 -20.61 -0.84 13.56
C ASN A 153 -19.95 -2.03 12.86
N PRO A 154 -20.71 -2.85 12.11
CA PRO A 154 -20.19 -4.04 11.44
C PRO A 154 -19.01 -3.80 10.49
N ARG A 155 -18.82 -2.57 10.01
CA ARG A 155 -17.72 -2.17 9.12
C ARG A 155 -16.48 -1.68 9.85
N ALA A 156 -16.51 -1.59 11.19
CA ALA A 156 -15.35 -1.16 11.96
C ALA A 156 -14.16 -2.10 11.72
N TYR A 157 -13.04 -1.51 11.29
CA TYR A 157 -11.77 -2.19 11.08
C TYR A 157 -11.80 -3.32 10.04
N ASP A 158 -12.74 -3.29 9.10
CA ASP A 158 -12.92 -4.38 8.15
C ASP A 158 -11.73 -4.52 7.19
N TYR A 159 -11.17 -3.40 6.72
CA TYR A 159 -10.00 -3.43 5.85
C TYR A 159 -8.77 -3.95 6.60
N LEU A 160 -8.57 -3.53 7.84
CA LEU A 160 -7.49 -3.96 8.71
C LEU A 160 -7.55 -5.46 9.00
N LEU A 161 -8.72 -5.99 9.36
CA LEU A 161 -8.89 -7.42 9.62
C LEU A 161 -8.60 -8.26 8.36
N ASN A 162 -9.13 -7.82 7.21
CA ASN A 162 -8.87 -8.49 5.93
C ASN A 162 -7.38 -8.45 5.57
N LEU A 163 -6.72 -7.31 5.76
CA LEU A 163 -5.28 -7.17 5.50
C LEU A 163 -4.45 -8.06 6.43
N ALA A 164 -4.71 -8.02 7.73
CA ALA A 164 -3.98 -8.82 8.72
C ALA A 164 -4.08 -10.32 8.43
N ASN A 165 -5.28 -10.82 8.09
CA ASN A 165 -5.48 -12.22 7.69
C ASN A 165 -4.68 -12.59 6.42
N ARG A 166 -4.66 -11.71 5.40
CA ARG A 166 -3.85 -11.95 4.18
C ARG A 166 -2.36 -11.99 4.50
N TRP A 167 -1.89 -11.06 5.34
CA TRP A 167 -0.49 -10.96 5.72
C TRP A 167 -0.03 -12.13 6.60
N GLU A 168 -0.88 -12.60 7.52
CA GLU A 168 -0.60 -13.79 8.33
C GLU A 168 -0.46 -15.03 7.44
N ASN A 169 -1.39 -15.23 6.50
CA ASN A 169 -1.29 -16.29 5.49
C ASN A 169 -0.02 -16.19 4.65
N ARG A 170 0.37 -14.98 4.23
CA ARG A 170 1.62 -14.74 3.49
C ARG A 170 2.85 -15.12 4.33
N LEU A 171 2.90 -14.75 5.61
CA LEU A 171 4.00 -15.13 6.51
C LEU A 171 4.07 -16.65 6.73
N HIS A 172 2.94 -17.34 6.85
CA HIS A 172 2.93 -18.80 6.97
C HIS A 172 3.50 -19.50 5.73
N ARG A 173 3.23 -18.98 4.53
CA ARG A 173 3.81 -19.49 3.28
C ARG A 173 5.32 -19.27 3.22
N LEU A 174 5.81 -18.10 3.64
CA LEU A 174 7.25 -17.80 3.67
C LEU A 174 8.02 -18.65 4.70
N LYS A 175 7.38 -19.05 5.80
CA LYS A 175 7.99 -19.91 6.82
C LYS A 175 8.02 -21.39 6.45
N LYS A 176 7.17 -21.85 5.53
CA LYS A 176 7.22 -23.23 5.02
C LYS A 176 8.34 -23.32 3.99
N PRO A 177 9.39 -24.14 4.22
CA PRO A 177 10.39 -24.36 3.18
C PRO A 177 9.76 -25.05 1.97
N ALA A 178 9.96 -24.48 0.77
CA ALA A 178 9.41 -24.98 -0.49
C ALA A 178 9.79 -26.44 -0.81
N PHE A 179 10.85 -26.98 -0.20
CA PHE A 179 11.30 -28.36 -0.41
C PHE A 179 10.48 -29.42 0.34
N LEU A 180 9.58 -29.04 1.26
CA LEU A 180 8.67 -29.99 1.91
C LEU A 180 7.44 -30.35 1.06
N ASP A 181 7.21 -29.64 -0.04
CA ASP A 181 6.08 -29.89 -0.97
C ASP A 181 6.42 -30.92 -2.08
N LEU A 182 7.70 -31.32 -2.18
CA LEU A 182 8.19 -32.25 -3.20
C LEU A 182 8.14 -33.73 -2.77
N ARG A 183 7.44 -34.07 -1.67
CA ARG A 183 7.29 -35.47 -1.22
C ARG A 183 5.97 -36.14 -1.63
N ASN A 184 5.14 -35.45 -2.41
CA ASN A 184 3.85 -35.97 -2.89
C ASN A 184 3.71 -35.96 -4.43
N VAL A 185 4.83 -36.05 -5.16
CA VAL A 185 4.85 -36.38 -6.60
C VAL A 185 5.70 -37.62 -6.80
#